data_AF-A0A016SRJ9-F1
#
_entry.id   AF-A0A016SRJ9-F1
#
_cell.length_a   1.000
_cell.length_b   1.000
_cell.length_c   1.000
_cell.angle_alpha   90.00
_cell.angle_beta   90.00
_cell.angle_gamma   90.00
#
_symmetry.space_group_name_H-M   'P 1'
#
loop_
_entity.id
_entity.type
_entity.pdbx_description
1 polymer ?
#
loop_
_entity_poly.entity_id
_entity_poly.type
_entity_poly.pdbx_seq_one_letter_code
_entity_poly.pdbx_strand_id
1 'polypeptide(L)'
;MVTPVLFVTRITNYAEIQRTLVDGCKFRIFPVVDSADSQLLIGTISKNCLEELLDAQVCSRIEYFTQPQSRIEYFETVRIT
;
A
#
# COMPACT_ATOMS: atom_id res chain seq x y z
N MET A 1 15.38 6.13 19.54
CA MET A 1 14.35 6.56 18.57
C MET A 1 14.90 6.31 17.18
N VAL A 2 14.17 5.60 16.30
CA VAL A 2 14.65 5.30 14.95
C VAL A 2 14.29 6.48 14.04
N THR A 3 15.30 7.04 13.37
CA THR A 3 15.14 8.09 12.36
C THR A 3 16.02 7.71 11.17
N PRO A 4 15.59 7.92 9.91
CA PRO A 4 14.33 8.56 9.48
C PRO A 4 13.09 7.65 9.57
N VAL A 5 11.91 8.26 9.75
CA VAL A 5 10.60 7.57 9.75
C VAL A 5 9.89 7.83 8.42
N LEU A 6 9.42 6.77 7.76
CA LEU A 6 8.56 6.89 6.58
C LEU A 6 7.12 7.13 7.03
N PHE A 7 6.50 8.17 6.51
CA PHE A 7 5.12 8.56 6.82
C PHE A 7 4.36 8.92 5.54
N VAL A 8 3.03 8.91 5.64
CA VAL A 8 2.11 9.34 4.58
C VAL A 8 1.39 10.60 5.08
N THR A 9 1.21 11.61 4.23
CA THR A 9 0.49 12.83 4.63
C THR A 9 -1.01 12.68 4.36
N ARG A 10 -1.84 13.53 4.97
CA ARG A 10 -3.29 13.52 4.73
C ARG A 10 -3.63 13.84 3.27
N ILE A 11 -2.87 14.75 2.65
CA ILE A 11 -3.01 15.17 1.26
C ILE A 11 -1.78 14.66 0.51
N THR A 12 -1.72 13.34 0.28
CA THR A 12 -0.61 12.71 -0.47
C THR A 12 -1.01 12.48 -1.92
N ASN A 13 -0.08 12.67 -2.85
CA ASN A 13 -0.30 12.30 -4.26
C ASN A 13 -0.07 10.79 -4.47
N TYR A 14 -0.80 10.15 -5.39
CA TYR A 14 -0.67 8.69 -5.60
C TYR A 14 0.75 8.25 -5.98
N ALA A 15 1.47 9.10 -6.73
CA ALA A 15 2.86 8.87 -7.08
C ALA A 15 3.79 8.85 -5.85
N GLU A 16 3.50 9.65 -4.84
CA GLU A 16 4.27 9.67 -3.59
C GLU A 16 3.96 8.42 -2.76
N ILE A 17 2.70 7.99 -2.69
CA ILE A 17 2.32 6.75 -2.01
C ILE A 17 3.06 5.55 -2.63
N GLN A 18 3.12 5.47 -3.96
CA GLN A 18 3.88 4.41 -4.65
C GLN A 18 5.36 4.42 -4.24
N ARG A 19 5.99 5.59 -4.18
CA ARG A 19 7.37 5.72 -3.71
C ARG A 19 7.51 5.25 -2.25
N THR A 20 6.62 5.68 -1.36
CA THR A 20 6.63 5.26 0.05
C THR A 20 6.47 3.75 0.22
N LEU A 21 5.67 3.10 -0.63
CA LEU A 21 5.52 1.64 -0.61
C LEU A 21 6.75 0.90 -1.12
N VAL A 22 7.44 1.44 -2.12
CA VAL A 22 8.70 0.89 -2.64
C VAL A 22 9.83 1.06 -1.61
N ASP A 23 10.02 2.28 -1.10
CA ASP A 23 11.05 2.62 -0.12
C ASP A 23 10.79 1.89 1.22
N GLY A 24 9.51 1.77 1.57
CA GLY A 24 9.03 1.16 2.80
C GLY A 24 8.59 -0.29 2.65
N CYS A 25 9.08 -1.03 1.65
CA CYS A 25 8.58 -2.36 1.31
C CYS A 25 8.49 -3.35 2.49
N LYS A 26 9.35 -3.19 3.50
CA LYS A 26 9.41 -4.03 4.71
C LYS A 26 8.41 -3.63 5.81
N PHE A 27 7.84 -2.42 5.76
CA PHE A 27 6.91 -1.93 6.76
C PHE A 27 5.48 -2.37 6.46
N ARG A 28 4.77 -2.82 7.49
CA ARG A 28 3.36 -3.25 7.37
C ARG A 28 2.37 -2.14 7.68
N ILE A 29 2.83 -1.11 8.39
CA ILE A 29 2.00 -0.02 8.90
C ILE A 29 2.78 1.27 8.68
N PHE A 30 2.10 2.29 8.18
CA PHE A 30 2.62 3.61 7.95
C PHE A 30 1.87 4.62 8.83
N PRO A 31 2.57 5.52 9.54
CA PRO A 31 1.94 6.63 10.22
C PRO A 31 1.38 7.63 9.19
N VAL A 32 0.17 8.10 9.46
CA VAL A 32 -0.49 9.17 8.69
C VAL A 32 -0.35 10.47 9.47
N VAL A 33 0.30 11.45 8.87
CA VAL A 33 0.52 12.78 9.44
C VAL A 33 -0.31 13.83 8.71
N ASP A 34 -0.60 14.96 9.36
CA ASP A 34 -1.42 16.03 8.77
C ASP A 34 -0.71 16.70 7.59
N SER A 35 0.47 17.23 7.83
CA SER A 35 1.34 17.82 6.81
C SER A 35 2.80 17.50 7.08
N ALA A 36 3.64 17.59 6.05
CA ALA A 36 5.08 17.37 6.19
C ALA A 36 5.74 18.36 7.17
N ASP A 37 5.18 19.57 7.28
CA ASP A 37 5.69 20.65 8.14
C ASP A 37 5.26 20.47 9.61
N SER A 38 4.00 20.10 9.83
CA SER A 38 3.46 19.93 11.19
C SER A 38 3.89 18.61 11.83
N GLN A 39 4.06 17.56 11.02
CA GLN A 39 4.33 16.18 11.44
C GLN A 39 3.35 15.68 12.50
N LEU A 40 2.16 16.27 12.57
CA LEU A 40 1.14 15.91 13.52
C LEU A 40 0.58 14.53 13.15
N LEU A 41 0.79 13.53 14.01
CA LEU A 41 0.25 12.19 13.80
C LEU A 41 -1.28 12.22 13.92
N ILE A 42 -1.96 11.91 12.82
CA ILE A 42 -3.42 11.77 12.78
C ILE A 42 -3.82 10.33 13.08
N GLY A 43 -3.04 9.37 12.56
CA GLY A 43 -3.36 7.96 12.69
C GLY A 43 -2.35 7.05 12.03
N THR A 44 -2.78 5.83 11.73
CA THR A 44 -1.95 4.82 11.05
C THR A 44 -2.78 4.12 9.98
N ILE A 45 -2.10 3.65 8.94
CA ILE A 45 -2.71 2.88 7.86
C ILE A 45 -1.85 1.66 7.54
N SER A 46 -2.48 0.55 7.17
CA SER A 46 -1.77 -0.66 6.78
C SER A 46 -1.28 -0.56 5.34
N LYS A 47 -0.19 -1.27 5.04
CA LYS A 47 0.36 -1.40 3.69
C LYS A 47 -0.69 -1.94 2.71
N ASN A 48 -1.40 -3.00 3.09
CA ASN A 48 -2.42 -3.61 2.26
C ASN A 48 -3.54 -2.63 1.89
N CYS A 49 -3.98 -1.80 2.85
CA CYS A 49 -5.01 -0.81 2.58
C CYS A 49 -4.52 0.28 1.60
N LEU A 50 -3.25 0.70 1.71
CA LEU A 50 -2.65 1.62 0.73
C LEU A 50 -2.53 1.00 -0.67
N GLU A 51 -2.16 -0.27 -0.77
CA GLU A 51 -2.09 -1.02 -2.04
C GLU A 51 -3.48 -1.16 -2.66
N GLU A 52 -4.49 -1.56 -1.88
CA GLU A 52 -5.89 -1.63 -2.33
C GLU A 52 -6.42 -0.28 -2.82
N LEU A 53 -6.09 0.83 -2.14
CA LEU A 53 -6.49 2.18 -2.55
C LEU A 53 -5.79 2.62 -3.83
N LEU A 54 -4.53 2.24 -4.02
CA LEU A 54 -3.80 2.49 -5.27
C LEU A 54 -4.37 1.65 -6.41
N ASP A 55 -4.60 0.36 -6.17
CA ASP A 55 -5.17 -0.55 -7.15
C ASP A 55 -6.57 -0.10 -7.56
N ALA A 56 -7.42 0.31 -6.62
CA ALA A 56 -8.73 0.85 -6.94
C ALA A 56 -8.64 2.07 -7.87
N GLN A 57 -7.69 2.97 -7.66
CA GLN A 57 -7.57 4.20 -8.46
C GLN A 57 -6.88 3.99 -9.81
N VAL A 58 -5.86 3.14 -9.86
CA VAL A 58 -5.14 2.82 -11.11
C VAL A 58 -5.96 1.87 -11.98
N CYS A 59 -6.65 0.90 -11.39
CA CYS A 59 -7.46 -0.09 -12.10
C CYS A 59 -8.81 0.48 -12.58
N SER A 60 -9.39 1.46 -11.88
CA SER A 60 -10.54 2.23 -12.43
C SER A 60 -10.21 2.98 -13.72
N ARG A 61 -8.93 3.21 -14.04
CA ARG A 61 -8.51 3.79 -15.33
C ARG A 61 -8.41 2.76 -16.45
N ILE A 62 -8.43 1.46 -16.11
CA ILE A 62 -8.46 0.33 -17.04
C ILE A 62 -9.83 -0.33 -16.94
N GLU A 63 -10.90 0.46 -17.09
CA GLU A 63 -12.15 -0.15 -17.52
C GLU A 63 -11.95 -0.69 -18.93
N TYR A 64 -12.36 -1.94 -19.14
CA TYR A 64 -12.13 -2.81 -20.29
C TYR A 64 -10.74 -3.46 -20.36
N PHE A 65 -10.48 -4.45 -19.49
CA PHE A 65 -10.23 -5.83 -19.94
C PHE A 65 -10.13 -6.83 -18.75
N THR A 66 -11.06 -7.79 -18.74
CA THR A 66 -10.92 -9.18 -18.26
C THR A 66 -11.15 -9.53 -16.77
N GLN A 67 -12.41 -9.96 -16.53
CA GLN A 67 -12.91 -11.10 -15.73
C GLN A 67 -12.62 -11.25 -14.21
N PRO A 68 -13.62 -11.76 -13.45
CA PRO A 68 -13.60 -11.83 -11.99
C PRO A 68 -12.64 -12.90 -11.48
N GLN A 69 -11.82 -12.54 -10.48
CA GLN A 69 -10.94 -13.47 -9.78
C GLN A 69 -11.74 -14.57 -9.09
N SER A 70 -11.76 -15.74 -9.71
CA SER A 70 -11.98 -17.01 -9.04
C SER A 70 -10.87 -17.24 -8.01
N ARG A 71 -11.25 -17.14 -6.73
CA ARG A 71 -10.95 -18.09 -5.65
C ARG A 71 -9.54 -18.71 -5.72
N ILE A 72 -8.60 -18.11 -4.98
CA ILE A 72 -7.29 -18.70 -4.70
C ILE A 72 -7.49 -19.90 -3.77
N GLU A 73 -7.61 -21.10 -4.34
CA GLU A 73 -7.39 -22.34 -3.60
C GLU A 73 -5.89 -22.64 -3.61
N TYR A 74 -5.27 -22.55 -2.44
CA TYR A 74 -3.98 -23.17 -2.17
C TYR A 74 -4.17 -24.68 -2.23
N PHE A 75 -3.67 -25.33 -3.27
CA PHE A 75 -3.41 -26.76 -3.26
C PHE A 75 -1.92 -27.02 -3.45
N GLU A 76 -1.34 -27.49 -2.35
CA GLU A 76 -0.24 -28.45 -2.20
C GLU A 76 0.21 -29.15 -3.50
N THR A 77 1.54 -29.28 -3.70
CA THR A 77 2.26 -30.57 -3.78
C THR A 77 3.69 -30.34 -4.29
N VAL A 78 4.70 -30.36 -3.40
CA VAL A 78 6.07 -30.69 -3.80
C VAL A 78 6.34 -32.11 -3.31
N ARG A 79 6.14 -33.07 -4.21
CA ARG A 79 6.57 -34.45 -4.02
C ARG A 79 8.08 -34.55 -4.21
N ILE A 80 8.66 -35.25 -3.24
CA ILE A 80 10.00 -35.82 -3.19
C ILE A 80 10.28 -36.59 -4.50
N THR A 81 11.48 -36.45 -5.04
CA THR A 81 12.16 -37.50 -5.80
C THR A 81 13.65 -37.42 -5.50
#